data_AF-A0A087TWR2-F1
#
_entry.id   AF-A0A087TWR2-F1
#
_cell.length_a   1.000
_cell.length_b   1.000
_cell.length_c   1.000
_cell.angle_alpha   90.00
_cell.angle_beta   90.00
_cell.angle_gamma   90.00
#
_symmetry.space_group_name_H-M   'P 1'
#
loop_
_entity.id
_entity.type
_entity.pdbx_description
1 polymer ?
#
loop_
_entity_poly.entity_id
_entity_poly.type
_entity_poly.pdbx_seq_one_letter_code
_entity_poly.pdbx_strand_id
1 'polypeptide(L)'
;MPKASLKQPKIVYPSGVKEINNDLSTDDLVRRLKECAQSFQNMSQEDDNSAYIPLAMHLASENFLEHPSKDVRLLIACCIADVFRVFAPDAPYKDPEQLKAIFYFFIEQLQGLEDPKDTIFKRYFYLLENLAWVKTFNICIELEENQQIFTKLFHLIFSIVNDNHSTKVKNFMLDMMCPLILEADTISQPMLDIILDQIVEPKKTQNKNSYNLSRDIIKRTQVTLEPYVHAFFNNALILGKVESILLPKLYDLIYELNAICPSMLTAILPQ
;
A
#
# COMPACT_ATOMS: atom_id res chain seq x y z
N MET A 1 23.35 -34.87 24.13
CA MET A 1 22.44 -35.02 22.98
C MET A 1 22.85 -34.00 21.93
N PRO A 2 23.25 -34.41 20.71
CA PRO A 2 23.62 -33.45 19.67
C PRO A 2 22.36 -32.71 19.21
N LYS A 3 22.42 -31.37 19.17
CA LYS A 3 21.38 -30.55 18.54
C LYS A 3 21.29 -30.96 17.08
N ALA A 4 20.15 -31.53 16.67
CA ALA A 4 19.87 -31.76 15.27
C ALA A 4 19.92 -30.40 14.56
N SER A 5 20.93 -30.21 13.71
CA SER A 5 20.99 -29.08 12.79
C SER A 5 19.78 -29.21 11.86
N LEU A 6 18.75 -28.39 12.09
CA LEU A 6 17.65 -28.22 11.13
C LEU A 6 18.29 -27.82 9.80
N LYS A 7 18.36 -28.75 8.85
CA LYS A 7 18.80 -28.44 7.48
C LYS A 7 17.80 -27.43 6.93
N GLN A 8 18.28 -26.23 6.60
CA GLN A 8 17.46 -25.25 5.89
C GLN A 8 16.86 -25.91 4.63
N PRO A 9 15.58 -25.70 4.34
CA PRO A 9 14.94 -26.29 3.17
C PRO A 9 15.72 -25.89 1.92
N LYS A 10 16.02 -26.86 1.06
CA LYS A 10 16.77 -26.62 -0.18
C LYS A 10 15.96 -25.68 -1.07
N ILE A 11 16.50 -24.51 -1.38
CA ILE A 11 15.86 -23.54 -2.27
C ILE A 11 15.85 -24.10 -3.70
N VAL A 12 14.67 -24.11 -4.32
CA VAL A 12 14.48 -24.48 -5.72
C VAL A 12 14.30 -23.21 -6.55
N TYR A 13 15.07 -23.11 -7.63
CA TYR A 13 15.03 -21.96 -8.54
C TYR A 13 14.29 -22.33 -9.82
N PRO A 14 13.45 -21.43 -10.38
CA PRO A 14 12.82 -21.63 -11.67
C PRO A 14 13.84 -21.81 -12.80
N SER A 15 13.40 -22.42 -13.90
CA SER A 15 14.28 -22.64 -15.06
C SER A 15 14.91 -21.34 -15.55
N GLY A 16 16.24 -21.35 -15.72
CA GLY A 16 17.02 -20.19 -16.14
C GLY A 16 17.42 -19.23 -15.02
N VAL A 17 16.84 -19.35 -13.83
CA VAL A 17 17.21 -18.52 -12.67
C VAL A 17 18.37 -19.18 -11.92
N LYS A 18 19.49 -18.47 -11.81
CA LYS A 18 20.64 -18.91 -11.02
C LYS A 18 20.43 -18.59 -9.53
N GLU A 19 21.22 -19.25 -8.69
CA GLU A 19 21.15 -19.08 -7.24
C GLU A 19 21.26 -17.60 -6.81
N ILE A 20 20.43 -17.18 -5.86
CA ILE A 20 20.41 -15.81 -5.34
C ILE A 20 20.90 -15.87 -3.89
N ASN A 21 22.03 -15.26 -3.60
CA ASN A 21 22.58 -15.18 -2.25
C ASN A 21 23.30 -13.85 -2.01
N ASN A 22 23.61 -13.56 -0.75
CA ASN A 22 24.16 -12.27 -0.32
C ASN A 22 25.65 -12.08 -0.67
N ASP A 23 26.34 -13.14 -1.09
CA ASP A 23 27.77 -13.09 -1.43
C ASP A 23 28.01 -12.60 -2.87
N LEU A 24 26.94 -12.41 -3.64
CA LEU A 24 27.01 -11.93 -5.02
C LEU A 24 27.35 -10.43 -5.08
N SER A 25 28.06 -10.04 -6.14
CA SER A 25 28.16 -8.63 -6.51
C SER A 25 26.76 -8.05 -6.79
N THR A 26 26.57 -6.75 -6.54
CA THR A 26 25.28 -6.10 -6.79
C THR A 26 24.83 -6.27 -8.24
N ASP A 27 25.74 -6.18 -9.22
CA ASP A 27 25.43 -6.33 -10.63
C ASP A 27 24.96 -7.75 -10.98
N ASP A 28 25.63 -8.77 -10.43
CA ASP A 28 25.21 -10.16 -10.62
C ASP A 28 23.87 -10.44 -9.94
N LEU A 29 23.66 -9.89 -8.74
CA LEU A 29 22.42 -10.03 -8.00
C LEU A 29 21.25 -9.40 -8.76
N VAL A 30 21.43 -8.18 -9.29
CA VAL A 30 20.43 -7.49 -10.12
C VAL A 30 20.11 -8.30 -11.37
N ARG A 31 21.11 -8.89 -12.04
CA ARG A 31 20.87 -9.74 -13.22
C ARG A 31 20.02 -10.96 -12.88
N ARG A 32 20.39 -11.71 -11.83
CA ARG A 32 19.65 -12.91 -11.41
C ARG A 32 18.25 -12.58 -10.91
N LEU A 33 18.08 -11.45 -10.22
CA LEU A 33 16.77 -10.97 -9.78
C LEU A 33 15.87 -10.54 -10.93
N LYS A 34 16.42 -9.98 -12.01
CA LYS A 34 15.63 -9.70 -13.23
C LYS A 34 15.11 -11.00 -13.85
N GLU A 35 15.93 -12.04 -13.93
CA GLU A 35 15.52 -13.37 -14.40
C GLU A 35 14.44 -13.97 -13.48
N CYS A 36 14.63 -13.86 -12.16
CA CYS A 36 13.69 -14.34 -11.16
C CYS A 36 12.34 -13.61 -11.23
N ALA A 37 12.35 -12.28 -11.31
CA ALA A 37 11.15 -11.46 -11.43
C ALA A 37 10.38 -11.80 -12.70
N GLN A 38 11.08 -11.96 -13.84
CA GLN A 38 10.45 -12.37 -15.09
C GLN A 38 9.84 -13.77 -14.99
N SER A 39 10.49 -14.70 -14.28
CA SER A 39 9.96 -16.03 -14.07
C SER A 39 8.68 -15.99 -13.22
N PHE A 40 8.67 -15.29 -12.09
CA PHE A 40 7.48 -15.17 -11.25
C PHE A 40 6.34 -14.45 -11.96
N GLN A 41 6.64 -13.41 -12.74
CA GLN A 41 5.65 -12.71 -13.57
C GLN A 41 4.95 -13.64 -14.57
N ASN A 42 5.67 -14.62 -15.11
CA ASN A 42 5.13 -15.56 -16.10
C ASN A 42 4.42 -16.78 -15.48
N MET A 43 4.52 -16.98 -14.16
CA MET A 43 3.86 -18.11 -13.49
C MET A 43 2.34 -17.90 -13.43
N SER A 44 1.61 -18.99 -13.70
CA SER A 44 0.16 -19.06 -13.51
C SER A 44 -0.17 -19.44 -12.07
N GLN A 45 -1.25 -18.87 -11.54
CA GLN A 45 -1.84 -19.29 -10.26
C GLN A 45 -2.43 -20.70 -10.34
N GLU A 46 -2.74 -21.20 -11.53
CA GLU A 46 -3.34 -22.53 -11.75
C GLU A 46 -2.32 -23.68 -11.68
N ASP A 47 -1.03 -23.38 -11.74
CA ASP A 47 0.05 -24.37 -11.70
C ASP A 47 0.44 -24.75 -10.26
N ASP A 48 1.00 -25.95 -10.06
CA ASP A 48 1.63 -26.31 -8.79
C ASP A 48 2.99 -25.61 -8.65
N ASN A 49 2.97 -24.48 -7.95
CA ASN A 49 4.15 -23.66 -7.66
C ASN A 49 4.77 -23.94 -6.29
N SER A 50 4.30 -24.97 -5.56
CA SER A 50 4.71 -25.26 -4.17
C SER A 50 6.22 -25.43 -3.99
N ALA A 51 6.92 -25.92 -5.01
CA ALA A 51 8.37 -26.07 -5.02
C ALA A 51 9.12 -24.73 -4.84
N TYR A 52 8.52 -23.60 -5.17
CA TYR A 52 9.13 -22.26 -5.08
C TYR A 52 8.87 -21.54 -3.76
N ILE A 53 8.10 -22.12 -2.84
CA ILE A 53 7.85 -21.54 -1.51
C ILE A 53 9.16 -21.23 -0.77
N PRO A 54 10.19 -22.11 -0.74
CA PRO A 54 11.46 -21.79 -0.10
C PRO A 54 12.17 -20.57 -0.72
N LEU A 55 12.04 -20.38 -2.04
CA LEU A 55 12.59 -19.20 -2.73
C LEU A 55 11.82 -17.93 -2.35
N ALA A 56 10.49 -17.99 -2.31
CA ALA A 56 9.65 -16.88 -1.86
C ALA A 56 10.04 -16.42 -0.44
N MET A 57 10.17 -17.37 0.50
CA MET A 57 10.59 -17.08 1.87
C MET A 57 12.00 -16.49 1.94
N HIS A 58 12.92 -16.98 1.10
CA HIS A 58 14.29 -16.45 1.01
C HIS A 58 14.33 -15.00 0.52
N LEU A 59 13.57 -14.67 -0.52
CA LEU A 59 13.49 -13.31 -1.09
C LEU A 59 12.86 -12.30 -0.13
N ALA A 60 11.99 -12.75 0.78
CA ALA A 60 11.39 -11.94 1.83
C ALA A 60 12.23 -11.85 3.11
N SER A 61 13.50 -12.27 3.08
CA SER A 61 14.40 -12.12 4.22
C SER A 61 14.90 -10.66 4.37
N GLU A 62 15.15 -10.26 5.61
CA GLU A 62 15.60 -8.91 6.00
C GLU A 62 16.81 -8.43 5.17
N ASN A 63 17.76 -9.34 4.88
CA ASN A 63 18.93 -9.03 4.05
C ASN A 63 18.58 -8.47 2.66
N PHE A 64 17.47 -8.90 2.06
CA PHE A 64 17.01 -8.41 0.77
C PHE A 64 16.10 -7.19 0.90
N LEU A 65 15.22 -7.17 1.90
CA LEU A 65 14.33 -6.04 2.16
C LEU A 65 15.12 -4.77 2.51
N GLU A 66 16.21 -4.91 3.26
CA GLU A 66 17.07 -3.81 3.70
C GLU A 66 18.33 -3.65 2.83
N HIS A 67 18.43 -4.37 1.71
CA HIS A 67 19.61 -4.35 0.87
C HIS A 67 19.95 -2.91 0.40
N PRO A 68 21.21 -2.45 0.44
CA PRO A 68 21.55 -1.04 0.20
C PRO A 68 21.21 -0.53 -1.21
N SER A 69 21.27 -1.39 -2.23
CA SER A 69 20.90 -1.05 -3.61
C SER A 69 19.40 -0.90 -3.81
N LYS A 70 18.97 0.27 -4.32
CA LYS A 70 17.57 0.55 -4.70
C LYS A 70 17.04 -0.40 -5.77
N ASP A 71 17.87 -0.73 -6.76
CA ASP A 71 17.48 -1.62 -7.86
C ASP A 71 17.20 -3.04 -7.35
N VAL A 72 18.01 -3.52 -6.41
CA VAL A 72 17.80 -4.82 -5.76
C VAL A 72 16.48 -4.80 -5.00
N ARG A 73 16.24 -3.80 -4.15
CA ARG A 73 14.99 -3.69 -3.38
C ARG A 73 13.75 -3.63 -4.30
N LEU A 74 13.81 -2.85 -5.37
CA LEU A 74 12.69 -2.79 -6.32
C LEU A 74 12.43 -4.14 -7.00
N LEU A 75 13.47 -4.88 -7.41
CA LEU A 75 13.31 -6.20 -7.99
C LEU A 75 12.74 -7.21 -6.98
N ILE A 76 13.19 -7.15 -5.74
CA ILE A 76 12.65 -7.96 -4.64
C ILE A 76 11.17 -7.65 -4.43
N ALA A 77 10.77 -6.37 -4.41
CA ALA A 77 9.37 -5.99 -4.30
C ALA A 77 8.52 -6.54 -5.46
N CYS A 78 9.01 -6.48 -6.70
CA CYS A 78 8.30 -7.10 -7.83
C CYS A 78 8.15 -8.61 -7.65
N CYS A 79 9.22 -9.33 -7.25
CA CYS A 79 9.14 -10.77 -6.99
C CYS A 79 8.12 -11.11 -5.90
N ILE A 80 8.15 -10.39 -4.77
CA ILE A 80 7.23 -10.66 -3.65
C ILE A 80 5.78 -10.33 -4.06
N ALA A 81 5.55 -9.27 -4.83
CA ALA A 81 4.21 -8.96 -5.35
C ALA A 81 3.68 -10.08 -6.27
N ASP A 82 4.51 -10.61 -7.16
CA ASP A 82 4.14 -11.77 -7.97
C ASP A 82 3.96 -13.05 -7.14
N VAL A 83 4.70 -13.23 -6.04
CA VAL A 83 4.44 -14.34 -5.12
C VAL A 83 3.03 -14.23 -4.53
N PHE A 84 2.59 -13.05 -4.09
CA PHE A 84 1.20 -12.87 -3.65
C PHE A 84 0.21 -13.22 -4.76
N ARG A 85 0.47 -12.79 -6.00
CA ARG A 85 -0.37 -13.10 -7.17
C ARG A 85 -0.46 -14.60 -7.46
N VAL A 86 0.69 -15.27 -7.53
CA VAL A 86 0.81 -16.67 -7.93
C VAL A 86 0.27 -17.61 -6.88
N PHE A 87 0.44 -17.29 -5.60
CA PHE A 87 -0.01 -18.14 -4.50
C PHE A 87 -1.35 -17.71 -3.89
N ALA A 88 -2.04 -16.71 -4.47
CA ALA A 88 -3.36 -16.32 -3.99
C ALA A 88 -4.33 -17.53 -4.00
N PRO A 89 -5.29 -17.61 -3.06
CA PRO A 89 -5.50 -16.71 -1.93
C PRO A 89 -4.50 -16.94 -0.77
N ASP A 90 -3.75 -18.04 -0.80
CA ASP A 90 -2.92 -18.52 0.30
C ASP A 90 -1.42 -18.29 0.07
N ALA A 91 -1.00 -17.03 0.12
CA ALA A 91 0.42 -16.68 0.04
C ALA A 91 1.25 -17.38 1.15
N PRO A 92 2.54 -17.68 0.88
CA PRO A 92 3.39 -18.45 1.79
C PRO A 92 3.78 -17.69 3.08
N TYR A 93 3.59 -16.37 3.12
CA TYR A 93 3.90 -15.53 4.26
C TYR A 93 2.74 -15.59 5.27
N LYS A 94 2.95 -16.31 6.38
CA LYS A 94 1.92 -16.52 7.42
C LYS A 94 2.21 -15.79 8.73
N ASP A 95 3.45 -15.38 8.95
CA ASP A 95 3.86 -14.68 10.17
C ASP A 95 3.41 -13.20 10.11
N PRO A 96 2.65 -12.68 11.10
CA PRO A 96 2.17 -11.30 11.09
C PRO A 96 3.28 -10.24 11.04
N GLU A 97 4.39 -10.46 11.75
CA GLU A 97 5.53 -9.52 11.74
C GLU A 97 6.24 -9.52 10.38
N GLN A 98 6.41 -10.70 9.77
CA GLN A 98 6.92 -10.80 8.41
C GLN A 98 6.01 -10.09 7.40
N LEU A 99 4.69 -10.30 7.47
CA LEU A 99 3.74 -9.60 6.61
C LEU A 99 3.85 -8.09 6.79
N LYS A 100 3.86 -7.61 8.03
CA LYS A 100 4.06 -6.20 8.35
C LYS A 100 5.35 -5.66 7.71
N ALA A 101 6.48 -6.34 7.89
CA ALA A 101 7.75 -5.93 7.27
C ALA A 101 7.66 -5.82 5.74
N ILE A 102 7.03 -6.81 5.09
CA ILE A 102 6.81 -6.81 3.63
C ILE A 102 5.94 -5.63 3.18
N PHE A 103 4.85 -5.33 3.89
CA PHE A 103 3.97 -4.22 3.52
C PHE A 103 4.62 -2.85 3.76
N TYR A 104 5.39 -2.69 4.84
CA TYR A 104 6.20 -1.48 5.06
C TYR A 104 7.23 -1.30 3.94
N PHE A 105 7.87 -2.39 3.52
CA PHE A 105 8.81 -2.42 2.41
C PHE A 105 8.16 -2.06 1.07
N PHE A 106 6.95 -2.56 0.78
CA PHE A 106 6.19 -2.16 -0.41
C PHE A 106 5.87 -0.68 -0.40
N ILE A 107 5.41 -0.13 0.73
CA ILE A 107 5.16 1.31 0.87
C ILE A 107 6.45 2.09 0.56
N GLU A 108 7.60 1.67 1.07
CA GLU A 108 8.88 2.32 0.75
C GLU A 108 9.23 2.27 -0.73
N GLN A 109 8.97 1.14 -1.41
CA GLN A 109 9.21 1.05 -2.85
C GLN A 109 8.23 1.93 -3.64
N LEU A 110 6.99 2.09 -3.19
CA LEU A 110 6.00 2.95 -3.86
C LEU A 110 6.40 4.44 -3.87
N GLN A 111 7.36 4.88 -3.04
CA GLN A 111 7.96 6.22 -3.15
C GLN A 111 8.54 6.48 -4.55
N GLY A 112 9.06 5.45 -5.23
CA GLY A 112 9.62 5.58 -6.58
C GLY A 112 8.60 5.98 -7.66
N LEU A 113 7.31 6.02 -7.32
CA LEU A 113 6.28 6.59 -8.20
C LEU A 113 6.32 8.12 -8.26
N GLU A 114 7.03 8.82 -7.37
CA GLU A 114 7.01 10.28 -7.28
C GLU A 114 7.35 11.00 -8.61
N ASP A 115 8.30 10.46 -9.39
CA ASP A 115 8.69 11.03 -10.68
C ASP A 115 8.36 10.09 -11.87
N PRO A 116 7.22 10.33 -12.56
CA PRO A 116 6.86 9.63 -13.80
C PRO A 116 7.86 9.75 -14.95
N LYS A 117 8.81 10.69 -14.88
CA LYS A 117 9.83 10.90 -15.92
C LYS A 117 11.07 10.05 -15.68
N ASP A 118 11.23 9.45 -14.51
CA ASP A 118 12.34 8.53 -14.23
C ASP A 118 12.28 7.32 -15.19
N THR A 119 13.42 6.97 -15.76
CA THR A 119 13.59 5.80 -16.62
C THR A 119 13.14 4.48 -15.95
N ILE A 120 13.23 4.41 -14.62
CA ILE A 120 12.88 3.23 -13.82
C ILE A 120 11.37 3.23 -13.47
N PHE A 121 10.65 4.34 -13.67
CA PHE A 121 9.23 4.49 -13.29
C PHE A 121 8.34 3.35 -13.77
N LYS A 122 8.60 2.80 -14.97
CA LYS A 122 7.83 1.67 -15.52
C LYS A 122 7.79 0.46 -14.57
N ARG A 123 8.85 0.23 -13.81
CA ARG A 123 8.93 -0.88 -12.85
C ARG A 123 8.19 -0.57 -11.54
N TYR A 124 8.26 0.66 -11.05
CA TYR A 124 7.42 1.11 -9.93
C TYR A 124 5.94 1.09 -10.28
N PHE A 125 5.60 1.50 -11.51
CA PHE A 125 4.23 1.42 -12.02
C PHE A 125 3.74 -0.03 -12.12
N TYR A 126 4.58 -0.95 -12.59
CA TYR A 126 4.26 -2.38 -12.59
C TYR A 126 3.98 -2.90 -11.17
N LEU A 127 4.81 -2.51 -10.18
CA LEU A 127 4.58 -2.87 -8.78
C LEU A 127 3.20 -2.36 -8.29
N LEU A 128 2.87 -1.09 -8.53
CA LEU A 128 1.56 -0.53 -8.19
C LEU A 128 0.41 -1.28 -8.86
N GLU A 129 0.50 -1.50 -10.18
CA GLU A 129 -0.52 -2.19 -10.98
C GLU A 129 -0.77 -3.60 -10.45
N ASN A 130 0.29 -4.35 -10.11
CA ASN A 130 0.20 -5.69 -9.55
C ASN A 130 -0.47 -5.67 -8.16
N LEU A 131 0.03 -4.84 -7.23
CA LEU A 131 -0.51 -4.74 -5.87
C LEU A 131 -1.99 -4.34 -5.84
N ALA A 132 -2.39 -3.40 -6.71
CA ALA A 132 -3.78 -2.95 -6.82
C ALA A 132 -4.68 -4.04 -7.43
N TRP A 133 -4.25 -4.69 -8.51
CA TRP A 133 -5.04 -5.71 -9.22
C TRP A 133 -5.27 -6.97 -8.36
N VAL A 134 -4.23 -7.42 -7.67
CA VAL A 134 -4.30 -8.56 -6.74
C VAL A 134 -4.96 -8.18 -5.41
N LYS A 135 -5.15 -6.88 -5.14
CA LYS A 135 -5.61 -6.34 -3.86
C LYS A 135 -4.74 -6.80 -2.69
N THR A 136 -3.42 -6.82 -2.88
CA THR A 136 -2.46 -7.40 -1.93
C THR A 136 -2.54 -6.74 -0.54
N PHE A 137 -2.79 -5.43 -0.48
CA PHE A 137 -2.93 -4.71 0.81
C PHE A 137 -4.17 -5.10 1.61
N ASN A 138 -5.19 -5.75 1.02
CA ASN A 138 -6.36 -6.22 1.77
C ASN A 138 -5.99 -7.29 2.81
N ILE A 139 -4.89 -8.03 2.60
CA ILE A 139 -4.34 -8.98 3.58
C ILE A 139 -4.01 -8.27 4.91
N CYS A 140 -3.65 -6.98 4.87
CA CYS A 140 -3.38 -6.23 6.09
C CYS A 140 -4.62 -6.03 6.97
N ILE A 141 -5.85 -6.16 6.45
CA ILE A 141 -7.08 -5.92 7.22
C ILE A 141 -7.14 -6.85 8.43
N GLU A 142 -6.64 -8.08 8.30
CA GLU A 142 -6.63 -9.09 9.36
C GLU A 142 -5.48 -8.91 10.39
N LEU A 143 -4.56 -7.95 10.17
CA LEU A 143 -3.45 -7.68 11.09
C LEU A 143 -3.89 -6.77 12.24
N GLU A 144 -3.43 -7.05 13.46
CA GLU A 144 -3.76 -6.26 14.67
C GLU A 144 -3.36 -4.78 14.55
N GLU A 145 -2.26 -4.48 13.85
CA GLU A 145 -1.72 -3.11 13.67
C GLU A 145 -1.95 -2.54 12.27
N ASN A 146 -3.05 -2.93 11.60
CA ASN A 146 -3.36 -2.54 10.23
C ASN A 146 -3.43 -1.02 9.99
N GLN A 147 -3.91 -0.25 10.98
CA GLN A 147 -4.10 1.20 10.86
C GLN A 147 -2.79 1.94 10.64
N GLN A 148 -1.67 1.46 11.21
CA GLN A 148 -0.36 2.09 11.01
C GLN A 148 0.11 1.91 9.56
N ILE A 149 -0.08 0.71 9.00
CA ILE A 149 0.24 0.41 7.60
C ILE A 149 -0.60 1.30 6.67
N PHE A 150 -1.91 1.36 6.90
CA PHE A 150 -2.84 2.18 6.10
C PHE A 150 -2.50 3.67 6.17
N THR A 151 -2.24 4.16 7.38
CA THR A 151 -1.82 5.54 7.61
C THR A 151 -0.54 5.87 6.84
N LYS A 152 0.49 5.01 6.90
CA LYS A 152 1.76 5.21 6.18
C LYS A 152 1.56 5.19 4.66
N LEU A 153 0.74 4.27 4.15
CA LEU A 153 0.40 4.20 2.73
C LEU A 153 -0.32 5.46 2.26
N PHE A 154 -1.35 5.91 2.98
CA PHE A 154 -2.13 7.08 2.58
C PHE A 154 -1.31 8.35 2.61
N HIS A 155 -0.49 8.54 3.64
CA HIS A 155 0.47 9.65 3.70
C HIS A 155 1.40 9.66 2.50
N LEU A 156 1.99 8.49 2.17
CA LEU A 156 2.88 8.37 1.03
C LEU A 156 2.16 8.78 -0.26
N ILE A 157 1.04 8.13 -0.58
CA ILE A 157 0.35 8.36 -1.86
C ILE A 157 -0.08 9.83 -2.01
N PHE A 158 -0.63 10.44 -0.95
CA PHE A 158 -0.96 11.86 -0.98
C PHE A 158 0.26 12.78 -1.09
N SER A 159 1.44 12.35 -0.63
CA SER A 159 2.67 13.15 -0.76
C SER A 159 3.26 13.11 -2.17
N ILE A 160 3.17 11.97 -2.86
CA ILE A 160 3.82 11.78 -4.15
C ILE A 160 2.92 12.12 -5.35
N VAL A 161 1.60 12.05 -5.19
CA VAL A 161 0.68 12.27 -6.32
C VAL A 161 0.79 13.70 -6.85
N ASN A 162 1.20 13.84 -8.11
CA ASN A 162 1.38 15.12 -8.79
C ASN A 162 0.80 15.15 -10.23
N ASP A 163 0.99 16.29 -10.90
CA ASP A 163 0.43 16.57 -12.24
C ASP A 163 1.02 15.69 -13.35
N ASN A 164 2.23 15.14 -13.17
CA ASN A 164 2.86 14.28 -14.17
C ASN A 164 2.26 12.87 -14.20
N HIS A 165 1.48 12.48 -13.18
CA HIS A 165 0.81 11.19 -13.18
C HIS A 165 -0.35 11.17 -14.16
N SER A 166 -0.37 10.16 -15.03
CA SER A 166 -1.53 9.87 -15.86
C SER A 166 -2.75 9.47 -15.02
N THR A 167 -3.94 9.63 -15.61
CA THR A 167 -5.19 9.14 -15.00
C THR A 167 -5.13 7.65 -14.64
N LYS A 168 -4.44 6.84 -15.46
CA LYS A 168 -4.27 5.40 -15.21
C LYS A 168 -3.52 5.15 -13.89
N VAL A 169 -2.44 5.88 -13.62
CA VAL A 169 -1.69 5.76 -12.36
C VAL A 169 -2.54 6.16 -11.17
N LYS A 170 -3.25 7.30 -11.26
CA LYS A 170 -4.14 7.78 -10.19
C LYS A 170 -5.27 6.80 -9.90
N ASN A 171 -5.82 6.15 -10.93
CA ASN A 171 -6.83 5.11 -10.75
C ASN A 171 -6.28 3.91 -9.99
N PHE A 172 -5.08 3.42 -10.31
CA PHE A 172 -4.50 2.32 -9.52
C PHE A 172 -4.17 2.70 -8.08
N MET A 173 -3.79 3.96 -7.83
CA MET A 173 -3.68 4.47 -6.46
C MET A 173 -5.04 4.38 -5.72
N LEU A 174 -6.13 4.79 -6.37
CA LEU A 174 -7.49 4.66 -5.81
C LEU A 174 -7.91 3.20 -5.62
N ASP A 175 -7.63 2.34 -6.60
CA ASP A 175 -8.02 0.93 -6.57
C ASP A 175 -7.26 0.16 -5.47
N MET A 176 -6.08 0.64 -5.07
CA MET A 176 -5.35 0.15 -3.90
C MET A 176 -5.86 0.76 -2.59
N MET A 177 -6.21 2.05 -2.54
CA MET A 177 -6.56 2.76 -1.31
C MET A 177 -8.01 2.56 -0.86
N CYS A 178 -8.98 2.61 -1.79
CA CYS A 178 -10.41 2.56 -1.46
C CYS A 178 -10.84 1.25 -0.79
N PRO A 179 -10.39 0.05 -1.22
CA PRO A 179 -10.74 -1.20 -0.55
C PRO A 179 -10.38 -1.21 0.93
N LEU A 180 -9.27 -0.58 1.31
CA LEU A 180 -8.79 -0.51 2.70
C LEU A 180 -9.69 0.32 3.62
N ILE A 181 -10.54 1.17 3.05
CA ILE A 181 -11.59 1.87 3.80
C ILE A 181 -12.88 1.06 3.78
N LEU A 182 -13.26 0.54 2.61
CA LEU A 182 -14.53 -0.17 2.40
C LEU A 182 -14.63 -1.47 3.22
N GLU A 183 -13.51 -2.18 3.34
CA GLU A 183 -13.44 -3.51 3.96
C GLU A 183 -12.88 -3.47 5.40
N ALA A 184 -12.52 -2.29 5.92
CA ALA A 184 -12.03 -2.16 7.29
C ALA A 184 -13.19 -2.19 8.31
N ASP A 185 -13.00 -2.93 9.41
CA ASP A 185 -13.96 -2.96 10.52
C ASP A 185 -14.14 -1.59 11.18
N THR A 186 -13.04 -0.84 11.32
CA THR A 186 -13.03 0.50 11.91
C THR A 186 -12.09 1.44 11.17
N ILE A 187 -12.45 2.73 11.15
CA ILE A 187 -11.59 3.81 10.65
C ILE A 187 -11.12 4.65 11.84
N SER A 188 -9.81 4.70 12.05
CA SER A 188 -9.20 5.49 13.11
C SER A 188 -9.27 7.00 12.83
N GLN A 189 -9.25 7.83 13.88
CA GLN A 189 -9.21 9.30 13.74
C GLN A 189 -8.02 9.79 12.90
N PRO A 190 -6.78 9.28 13.06
CA PRO A 190 -5.66 9.68 12.20
C PRO A 190 -5.92 9.39 10.72
N MET A 191 -6.51 8.24 10.39
CA MET A 191 -6.85 7.89 9.02
C MET A 191 -7.88 8.85 8.43
N LEU A 192 -8.92 9.17 9.20
CA LEU A 192 -9.93 10.16 8.82
C LEU A 192 -9.30 11.54 8.60
N ASP A 193 -8.43 11.97 9.52
CA ASP A 193 -7.71 13.24 9.44
C ASP A 193 -6.85 13.31 8.16
N ILE A 194 -6.14 12.23 7.81
CA ILE A 194 -5.28 12.19 6.62
C ILE A 194 -6.05 12.42 5.34
N ILE A 195 -7.25 11.84 5.23
CA ILE A 195 -8.13 11.98 4.07
C ILE A 195 -8.70 13.41 4.03
N LEU A 196 -9.31 13.84 5.13
CA LEU A 196 -10.04 15.11 5.20
C LEU A 196 -9.13 16.34 5.18
N ASP A 197 -7.89 16.26 5.67
CA ASP A 197 -6.95 17.39 5.61
C ASP A 197 -6.55 17.75 4.17
N GLN A 198 -6.68 16.82 3.20
CA GLN A 198 -6.39 17.11 1.79
C GLN A 198 -7.44 18.02 1.14
N ILE A 199 -8.65 18.09 1.70
CA ILE A 199 -9.76 18.85 1.09
C ILE A 199 -9.86 20.28 1.59
N VAL A 200 -9.06 20.67 2.60
CA VAL A 200 -9.07 22.00 3.23
C VAL A 200 -7.76 22.76 3.00
N GLU A 201 -7.77 24.07 3.25
CA GLU A 201 -6.57 24.90 3.09
C GLU A 201 -5.50 24.58 4.17
N PRO A 202 -4.20 24.79 3.87
CA PRO A 202 -3.65 25.19 2.57
C PRO A 202 -3.45 24.02 1.59
N LYS A 203 -3.69 22.77 2.01
CA LYS A 203 -3.39 21.58 1.20
C LYS A 203 -4.22 21.51 -0.08
N LYS A 204 -5.50 21.89 0.00
CA LYS A 204 -6.39 21.99 -1.16
C LYS A 204 -5.77 22.79 -2.31
N THR A 205 -5.23 23.98 -2.03
CA THR A 205 -4.62 24.82 -3.07
C THR A 205 -3.19 24.42 -3.41
N GLN A 206 -2.41 23.96 -2.42
CA GLN A 206 -1.00 23.58 -2.62
C GLN A 206 -0.84 22.29 -3.43
N ASN A 207 -1.75 21.31 -3.28
CA ASN A 207 -1.71 20.08 -4.05
C ASN A 207 -3.10 19.66 -4.54
N LYS A 208 -3.45 20.13 -5.74
CA LYS A 208 -4.71 19.80 -6.42
C LYS A 208 -4.87 18.30 -6.70
N ASN A 209 -3.78 17.55 -6.88
CA ASN A 209 -3.87 16.13 -7.16
C ASN A 209 -4.23 15.33 -5.91
N SER A 210 -3.65 15.67 -4.76
CA SER A 210 -4.03 15.07 -3.48
C SER A 210 -5.46 15.43 -3.10
N TYR A 211 -5.89 16.67 -3.35
CA TYR A 211 -7.30 17.08 -3.25
C TYR A 211 -8.21 16.19 -4.11
N ASN A 212 -7.91 16.07 -5.41
CA ASN A 212 -8.73 15.28 -6.33
C ASN A 212 -8.78 13.79 -5.94
N LEU A 213 -7.64 13.24 -5.50
CA LEU A 213 -7.56 11.85 -5.04
C LEU A 213 -8.40 11.65 -3.78
N SER A 214 -8.28 12.54 -2.79
CA SER A 214 -9.09 12.49 -1.56
C SER A 214 -10.58 12.66 -1.83
N ARG A 215 -10.95 13.61 -2.70
CA ARG A 215 -12.33 13.77 -3.15
C ARG A 215 -12.90 12.47 -3.73
N ASP A 216 -12.13 11.79 -4.57
CA ASP A 216 -12.57 10.55 -5.21
C ASP A 216 -12.62 9.38 -4.21
N ILE A 217 -11.71 9.33 -3.23
CA ILE A 217 -11.79 8.42 -2.08
C ILE A 217 -13.09 8.64 -1.30
N ILE A 218 -13.37 9.88 -0.88
CA ILE A 218 -14.58 10.24 -0.12
C ILE A 218 -15.84 9.81 -0.88
N LYS A 219 -15.91 10.09 -2.19
CA LYS A 219 -17.05 9.71 -3.02
C LYS A 219 -17.22 8.19 -3.15
N ARG A 220 -16.14 7.46 -3.39
CA ARG A 220 -16.18 5.99 -3.58
C ARG A 220 -16.43 5.23 -2.28
N THR A 221 -16.11 5.84 -1.13
CA THR A 221 -16.16 5.19 0.19
C THR A 221 -17.16 5.86 1.13
N GLN A 222 -18.06 6.69 0.59
CA GLN A 222 -19.00 7.52 1.34
C GLN A 222 -19.75 6.72 2.41
N VAL A 223 -20.36 5.60 2.02
CA VAL A 223 -21.20 4.78 2.91
C VAL A 223 -20.43 4.35 4.16
N THR A 224 -19.15 4.01 4.01
CA THR A 224 -18.30 3.59 5.13
C THR A 224 -17.77 4.78 5.92
N LEU A 225 -17.39 5.89 5.28
CA LEU A 225 -16.85 7.08 5.96
C LEU A 225 -17.91 7.91 6.70
N GLU A 226 -19.16 7.92 6.22
CA GLU A 226 -20.24 8.75 6.74
C GLU A 226 -20.43 8.66 8.26
N PRO A 227 -20.56 7.47 8.89
CA PRO A 227 -20.71 7.39 10.35
C PRO A 227 -19.52 7.96 11.12
N TYR A 228 -18.29 7.85 10.59
CA TYR A 228 -17.08 8.40 11.23
C TYR A 228 -17.03 9.92 11.11
N VAL A 229 -17.43 10.47 9.96
CA VAL A 229 -17.57 11.92 9.76
C VAL A 229 -18.64 12.49 10.69
N HIS A 230 -19.79 11.82 10.84
CA HIS A 230 -20.84 12.21 11.79
C HIS A 230 -20.33 12.21 13.22
N ALA A 231 -19.67 11.13 13.63
CA ALA A 231 -19.09 11.03 14.97
C ALA A 231 -18.06 12.15 15.23
N PHE A 232 -17.19 12.42 14.27
CA PHE A 232 -16.22 13.51 14.34
C PHE A 232 -16.89 14.87 14.58
N PHE A 233 -17.88 15.25 13.77
CA PHE A 233 -18.55 16.54 13.90
C PHE A 233 -19.41 16.64 15.17
N ASN A 234 -20.12 15.58 15.56
CA ASN A 234 -20.89 15.56 16.80
C ASN A 234 -19.98 15.75 18.01
N ASN A 235 -18.84 15.06 18.05
CA ASN A 235 -17.89 15.19 19.14
C ASN A 235 -17.20 16.57 19.15
N ALA A 236 -16.94 17.16 17.97
CA ALA A 236 -16.29 18.46 17.83
C ALA A 236 -17.23 19.63 18.18
N LEU A 237 -18.45 19.64 17.63
CA LEU A 237 -19.40 20.75 17.77
C LEU A 237 -20.21 20.69 19.06
N ILE A 238 -20.63 19.50 19.48
CA ILE A 238 -21.58 19.33 20.60
C ILE A 238 -20.83 19.08 21.90
N LEU A 239 -19.86 18.16 21.88
CA LEU A 239 -19.18 17.70 23.10
C LEU A 239 -17.90 18.46 23.41
N GLY A 240 -17.30 19.14 22.42
CA GLY A 240 -16.01 19.82 22.54
C GLY A 240 -14.86 18.87 22.91
N LYS A 241 -14.96 17.58 22.55
CA LYS A 241 -14.04 16.52 22.96
C LYS A 241 -13.59 15.68 21.77
N VAL A 242 -12.73 16.26 20.93
CA VAL A 242 -12.02 15.54 19.85
C VAL A 242 -10.57 15.95 19.87
N GLU A 243 -9.66 14.98 19.82
CA GLU A 243 -8.26 15.23 19.52
C GLU A 243 -8.06 15.00 18.02
N SER A 244 -8.14 16.07 17.23
CA SER A 244 -7.95 16.03 15.78
C SER A 244 -7.27 17.31 15.30
N ILE A 245 -6.40 17.16 14.31
CA ILE A 245 -5.72 18.29 13.66
C ILE A 245 -6.69 19.19 12.87
N LEU A 246 -7.90 18.70 12.61
CA LEU A 246 -8.90 19.37 11.77
C LEU A 246 -9.85 20.30 12.54
N LEU A 247 -9.80 20.28 13.88
CA LEU A 247 -10.64 21.16 14.71
C LEU A 247 -10.55 22.65 14.32
N PRO A 248 -9.37 23.23 14.03
CA PRO A 248 -9.30 24.64 13.62
C PRO A 248 -9.93 24.93 12.25
N LYS A 249 -10.17 23.89 11.44
CA LYS A 249 -10.65 23.98 10.05
C LYS A 249 -12.09 23.46 9.89
N LEU A 250 -12.84 23.37 10.98
CA LEU A 250 -14.13 22.67 11.02
C LEU A 250 -15.16 23.23 10.02
N TYR A 251 -15.29 24.56 9.94
CA TYR A 251 -16.24 25.20 9.02
C TYR A 251 -15.81 25.06 7.55
N ASP A 252 -14.52 25.16 7.28
CA ASP A 252 -13.97 24.91 5.94
C ASP A 252 -14.26 23.46 5.52
N LEU A 253 -14.08 22.52 6.45
CA LEU A 253 -14.37 21.12 6.21
C LEU A 253 -15.85 20.85 5.93
N ILE A 254 -16.77 21.49 6.66
CA ILE A 254 -18.22 21.43 6.38
C ILE A 254 -18.50 21.97 4.97
N TYR A 255 -17.93 23.12 4.62
CA TYR A 255 -18.12 23.72 3.30
C TYR A 255 -17.63 22.79 2.17
N GLU A 256 -16.42 22.24 2.31
CA GLU A 256 -15.82 21.36 1.31
C GLU A 256 -16.56 20.01 1.21
N LEU A 257 -16.92 19.40 2.34
CA LEU A 257 -17.72 18.18 2.33
C LEU A 257 -19.10 18.41 1.72
N ASN A 258 -19.73 19.56 1.95
CA ASN A 258 -20.99 19.89 1.30
C ASN A 258 -20.84 20.00 -0.22
N ALA A 259 -19.72 20.54 -0.71
CA ALA A 259 -19.44 20.62 -2.14
C ALA A 259 -19.10 19.25 -2.77
N ILE A 260 -18.46 18.36 -2.01
CA ILE A 260 -18.01 17.05 -2.49
C ILE A 260 -19.12 16.00 -2.41
N CYS A 261 -19.78 15.92 -1.26
CA CYS A 261 -20.78 14.92 -0.90
C CYS A 261 -21.78 15.48 0.14
N PRO A 262 -22.78 16.27 -0.30
CA PRO A 262 -23.74 16.92 0.60
C PRO A 262 -24.47 15.95 1.54
N SER A 263 -24.75 14.73 1.06
CA SER A 263 -25.46 13.70 1.83
C SER A 263 -24.77 13.37 3.15
N MET A 264 -23.43 13.42 3.21
CA MET A 264 -22.66 13.16 4.42
C MET A 264 -22.92 14.17 5.54
N LEU A 265 -23.49 15.34 5.25
CA LEU A 265 -23.72 16.40 6.24
C LEU A 265 -25.18 16.53 6.69
N THR A 266 -26.08 15.75 6.10
CA THR A 266 -27.54 15.85 6.34
C THR A 266 -27.91 15.68 7.82
N ALA A 267 -27.15 14.87 8.56
CA ALA A 267 -27.38 14.64 9.99
C ALA A 267 -26.67 15.63 10.92
N ILE A 268 -25.78 16.47 10.39
CA ILE A 268 -24.90 17.37 11.16
C ILE A 268 -25.43 18.81 11.14
N LEU A 269 -26.03 19.25 10.02
CA LEU A 269 -26.59 20.58 9.89
C LEU A 269 -28.04 20.61 10.40
N PRO A 270 -28.43 21.57 11.26
CA PRO A 270 -29.84 21.76 11.58
C PRO A 270 -30.62 22.07 10.29
N GLN A 271 -31.75 21.38 10.11
CA GLN A 271 -32.65 21.55 8.96
C GLN A 271 -33.28 22.94 8.90
#